data_AF-A0A972SGC1-F1
#
_entry.id   AF-A0A972SGC1-F1
#
_cell.length_a   1.000
_cell.length_b   1.000
_cell.length_c   1.000
_cell.angle_alpha   90.00
_cell.angle_beta   90.00
_cell.angle_gamma   90.00
#
_symmetry.space_group_name_H-M   'P 1'
#
loop_
_entity.id
_entity.type
_entity.pdbx_description
1 polymer ?
#
loop_
_entity_poly.entity_id
_entity_poly.type
_entity_poly.pdbx_seq_one_letter_code
_entity_poly.pdbx_strand_id
1 'polypeptide(L)'
;MERDGSKRELFIKRAREFGYAVLAGYTLMLVGALVLYPYFKLPVSERLVRYVYALELGSAAFAYALAYAVRRLFLPVKAEGEYWGFIAMRRYFWSYAFITLPYLIGYAMFVFSGHLPSLLLGYALSALGVIIFLPKKGDVV
;
A
#
# COMPACT_ATOMS: atom_id res chain seq x y z
N MET A 1 2.88 -6.97 -35.36
CA MET A 1 2.90 -5.79 -34.48
C MET A 1 1.68 -5.68 -33.54
N GLU A 2 0.57 -6.38 -33.79
CA GLU A 2 -0.66 -6.32 -32.95
C GLU A 2 -0.58 -7.10 -31.62
N ARG A 3 0.29 -8.12 -31.52
CA ARG A 3 0.40 -8.99 -30.34
C ARG A 3 0.99 -8.31 -29.09
N ASP A 4 1.83 -7.29 -29.23
CA ASP A 4 2.51 -6.67 -28.07
C ASP A 4 1.66 -5.61 -27.36
N GLY A 5 0.77 -4.91 -28.06
CA GLY A 5 -0.21 -4.02 -27.45
C GLY A 5 -1.13 -4.76 -26.47
N SER A 6 -1.61 -5.94 -26.89
CA SER A 6 -2.45 -6.81 -26.05
C SER A 6 -1.75 -7.30 -24.78
N LYS A 7 -0.45 -7.66 -24.86
CA LYS A 7 0.32 -8.11 -23.69
C LYS A 7 0.53 -7.01 -22.66
N ARG A 8 0.82 -5.79 -23.10
CA ARG A 8 1.01 -4.63 -22.22
C ARG A 8 -0.29 -4.26 -21.51
N GLU A 9 -1.40 -4.24 -22.24
CA GLU A 9 -2.71 -3.96 -21.65
C GLU A 9 -3.14 -5.04 -20.65
N LEU A 10 -2.91 -6.32 -20.97
CA LEU A 10 -3.15 -7.42 -20.04
C LEU A 10 -2.29 -7.31 -18.78
N PHE A 11 -1.02 -6.93 -18.92
CA PHE A 11 -0.12 -6.71 -17.79
C PHE A 11 -0.63 -5.58 -16.87
N ILE A 12 -1.00 -4.42 -17.43
CA ILE A 12 -1.52 -3.30 -16.65
C ILE A 12 -2.82 -3.69 -15.93
N LYS A 13 -3.70 -4.46 -16.57
CA LYS A 13 -4.91 -4.99 -15.93
C LYS A 13 -4.56 -5.87 -14.72
N ARG A 14 -3.64 -6.83 -14.88
CA ARG A 14 -3.19 -7.71 -13.78
C ARG A 14 -2.48 -6.94 -12.67
N ALA A 15 -1.67 -5.94 -13.01
CA ALA A 15 -1.01 -5.10 -12.02
C ALA A 15 -2.02 -4.28 -11.20
N ARG A 16 -3.15 -3.85 -11.81
CA ARG A 16 -4.27 -3.22 -11.10
C ARG A 16 -4.98 -4.20 -10.19
N GLU A 17 -5.28 -5.41 -10.68
CA GLU A 17 -5.87 -6.49 -9.88
C GLU A 17 -5.00 -6.80 -8.66
N PHE A 18 -3.66 -6.78 -8.81
CA PHE A 18 -2.75 -6.92 -7.67
C PHE A 18 -2.89 -5.76 -6.66
N GLY A 19 -3.00 -4.51 -7.11
CA GLY A 19 -3.26 -3.37 -6.22
C GLY A 19 -4.55 -3.54 -5.43
N TYR A 20 -5.63 -3.99 -6.10
CA TYR A 20 -6.89 -4.30 -5.43
C TYR A 20 -6.79 -5.51 -4.49
N ALA A 21 -5.99 -6.52 -4.81
CA ALA A 21 -5.73 -7.66 -3.94
C ALA A 21 -4.98 -7.24 -2.67
N VAL A 22 -4.01 -6.31 -2.78
CA VAL A 22 -3.33 -5.73 -1.62
C VAL A 22 -4.33 -4.99 -0.73
N LEU A 23 -5.17 -4.12 -1.32
CA LEU A 23 -6.27 -3.44 -0.62
C LEU A 23 -7.17 -4.44 0.12
N ALA A 24 -7.70 -5.43 -0.59
CA ALA A 24 -8.56 -6.46 -0.02
C ALA A 24 -7.86 -7.23 1.13
N GLY A 25 -6.57 -7.54 0.97
CA GLY A 25 -5.78 -8.25 1.96
C GLY A 25 -5.75 -7.54 3.31
N TYR A 26 -5.40 -6.26 3.34
CA TYR A 26 -5.40 -5.52 4.61
C TYR A 26 -6.80 -5.06 5.05
N THR A 27 -7.78 -4.95 4.15
CA THR A 27 -9.20 -4.79 4.54
C THR A 27 -9.70 -6.00 5.33
N LEU A 28 -9.32 -7.22 4.94
CA LEU A 28 -9.63 -8.43 5.71
C LEU A 28 -8.97 -8.41 7.09
N MET A 29 -7.72 -7.93 7.18
CA MET A 29 -7.05 -7.72 8.47
C MET A 29 -7.81 -6.70 9.34
N LEU A 30 -8.31 -5.61 8.75
CA LEU A 30 -9.11 -4.61 9.46
C LEU A 30 -10.40 -5.23 10.01
N VAL A 31 -11.11 -6.00 9.21
CA VAL A 31 -12.32 -6.72 9.67
C VAL A 31 -11.99 -7.66 10.82
N GLY A 32 -10.89 -8.42 10.72
CA GLY A 32 -10.41 -9.27 11.81
C GLY A 32 -10.13 -8.49 13.10
N ALA A 33 -9.46 -7.34 12.99
CA ALA A 33 -9.22 -6.45 14.12
C ALA A 33 -10.53 -5.92 14.73
N LEU A 34 -11.52 -5.51 13.91
CA LEU A 34 -12.81 -5.04 14.41
C LEU A 34 -13.56 -6.13 15.20
N VAL A 35 -13.51 -7.39 14.75
CA VAL A 35 -14.09 -8.53 15.48
C VAL A 35 -13.40 -8.73 16.83
N LEU A 36 -12.08 -8.52 16.88
CA LEU A 36 -11.28 -8.68 18.09
C LEU A 36 -11.33 -7.46 19.03
N TYR A 37 -11.79 -6.29 18.56
CA TYR A 37 -11.78 -5.05 19.33
C TYR A 37 -12.40 -5.13 20.74
N PRO A 38 -13.53 -5.85 20.97
CA PRO A 38 -14.11 -5.96 22.31
C PRO A 38 -13.16 -6.56 23.36
N TYR A 39 -12.19 -7.37 22.94
CA TYR A 39 -11.26 -8.09 23.80
C TYR A 39 -9.99 -7.30 24.14
N PHE A 40 -9.70 -6.20 23.44
CA PHE A 40 -8.52 -5.37 23.65
C PHE A 40 -8.92 -3.99 24.19
N LYS A 41 -8.69 -3.76 25.48
CA LYS A 41 -8.92 -2.45 26.13
C LYS A 41 -7.82 -2.18 27.15
N LEU A 42 -6.69 -1.68 26.70
CA LEU A 42 -5.63 -1.22 27.59
C LEU A 42 -5.58 0.32 27.57
N PRO A 43 -5.48 0.96 28.75
CA PRO A 43 -5.33 2.40 28.80
C PRO A 43 -3.99 2.81 28.19
N VAL A 44 -4.03 3.80 27.30
CA VAL A 44 -2.85 4.33 26.61
C VAL A 44 -2.64 5.77 27.01
N SER A 45 -1.39 6.15 27.26
CA SER A 45 -1.05 7.57 27.45
C SER A 45 -1.30 8.39 26.18
N GLU A 46 -1.87 9.59 26.31
CA GLU A 46 -2.08 10.48 25.16
C GLU A 46 -0.79 10.81 24.42
N ARG A 47 0.33 10.89 25.14
CA ARG A 47 1.64 11.18 24.53
C ARG A 47 2.04 10.09 23.54
N LEU A 48 1.83 8.83 23.89
CA LEU A 48 2.09 7.70 23.00
C LEU A 48 1.19 7.75 21.77
N VAL A 49 -0.12 8.03 21.95
CA VAL A 49 -1.07 8.17 20.83
C VAL A 49 -0.61 9.25 19.85
N ARG A 50 -0.17 10.42 20.35
CA ARG A 50 0.33 11.51 19.50
C ARG A 50 1.59 11.10 18.72
N TYR A 51 2.52 10.37 19.33
CA TYR A 51 3.71 9.87 18.62
C TYR A 51 3.35 8.85 17.56
N VAL A 52 2.39 7.95 17.84
CA VAL A 52 1.91 6.99 16.84
C VAL A 52 1.29 7.71 15.65
N TYR A 53 0.41 8.69 15.87
CA TYR A 53 -0.15 9.49 14.77
C TYR A 53 0.92 10.22 13.96
N ALA A 54 1.92 10.80 14.63
CA ALA A 54 3.05 11.44 13.95
C ALA A 54 3.84 10.42 13.10
N LEU A 55 4.03 9.19 13.59
CA LEU A 55 4.67 8.11 12.85
C LEU A 55 3.81 7.63 11.67
N GLU A 56 2.50 7.49 11.84
CA GLU A 56 1.58 7.10 10.76
C GLU A 56 1.58 8.14 9.63
N LEU A 57 1.44 9.43 9.98
CA LEU A 57 1.47 10.52 9.01
C LEU A 57 2.85 10.69 8.36
N GLY A 58 3.91 10.63 9.16
CA GLY A 58 5.29 10.75 8.68
C GLY A 58 5.69 9.59 7.77
N SER A 59 5.33 8.36 8.13
CA SER A 59 5.56 7.19 7.28
C SER A 59 4.74 7.22 6.01
N ALA A 60 3.49 7.73 6.04
CA ALA A 60 2.67 7.90 4.83
C ALA A 60 3.30 8.93 3.89
N ALA A 61 3.68 10.10 4.40
CA ALA A 61 4.34 11.14 3.62
C ALA A 61 5.64 10.62 2.97
N PHE A 62 6.48 9.93 3.75
CA PHE A 62 7.71 9.33 3.25
C PHE A 62 7.44 8.24 2.20
N ALA A 63 6.52 7.32 2.47
CA ALA A 63 6.17 6.24 1.56
C ALA A 63 5.61 6.77 0.24
N TYR A 64 4.79 7.83 0.27
CA TYR A 64 4.23 8.42 -0.93
C TYR A 64 5.28 9.16 -1.75
N ALA A 65 6.16 9.92 -1.08
CA ALA A 65 7.29 10.58 -1.75
C ALA A 65 8.20 9.54 -2.41
N LEU A 66 8.51 8.44 -1.71
CA LEU A 66 9.31 7.35 -2.24
C LEU A 66 8.61 6.65 -3.41
N ALA A 67 7.32 6.31 -3.28
CA ALA A 67 6.54 5.69 -4.35
C ALA A 67 6.49 6.59 -5.59
N TYR A 68 6.27 7.90 -5.40
CA TYR A 68 6.30 8.88 -6.48
C TYR A 68 7.67 8.94 -7.16
N ALA A 69 8.76 9.05 -6.38
CA ALA A 69 10.12 9.07 -6.91
C ALA A 69 10.46 7.78 -7.67
N VAL A 70 10.12 6.61 -7.11
CA VAL A 70 10.36 5.32 -7.76
C VAL A 70 9.60 5.23 -9.08
N ARG A 71 8.34 5.67 -9.12
CA ARG A 71 7.57 5.68 -10.37
C ARG A 71 8.14 6.63 -11.40
N ARG A 72 8.65 7.79 -10.98
CA ARG A 72 9.23 8.76 -11.92
C ARG A 72 10.60 8.34 -12.45
N LEU A 73 11.42 7.70 -11.62
CA LEU A 73 12.80 7.33 -11.98
C LEU A 73 12.89 5.95 -12.62
N PHE A 74 12.00 5.04 -12.25
CA PHE A 74 12.05 3.64 -12.68
C PHE A 74 10.81 3.21 -13.48
N LEU A 75 9.82 4.06 -13.71
CA LEU A 75 8.81 3.82 -14.76
C LEU A 75 8.88 5.02 -15.73
N PRO A 76 8.85 4.80 -17.05
CA PRO A 76 8.41 3.59 -17.74
C PRO A 76 9.44 2.46 -17.90
N VAL A 77 8.97 1.22 -17.83
CA VAL A 77 9.75 0.02 -18.20
C VAL A 77 9.56 -0.25 -19.69
N LYS A 78 10.66 -0.42 -20.43
CA LYS A 78 10.61 -0.91 -21.82
C LYS A 78 10.15 -2.36 -21.83
N ALA A 79 9.10 -2.68 -22.58
CA ALA A 79 8.61 -4.06 -22.74
C ALA A 79 9.49 -4.86 -23.70
N GLU A 80 10.79 -4.93 -23.41
CA GLU A 80 11.82 -5.61 -24.19
C GLU A 80 12.42 -6.76 -23.35
N GLY A 81 12.61 -7.93 -23.96
CA GLY A 81 13.16 -9.13 -23.30
C GLY A 81 12.12 -10.02 -22.58
N GLU A 82 12.57 -11.10 -21.94
CA GLU A 82 11.67 -12.06 -21.27
C GLU A 82 11.19 -11.57 -19.88
N TYR A 83 11.98 -10.73 -19.20
CA TYR A 83 11.78 -10.43 -17.77
C TYR A 83 11.21 -9.04 -17.46
N TRP A 84 10.82 -8.25 -18.47
CA TRP A 84 10.32 -6.88 -18.24
C TRP A 84 9.10 -6.84 -17.30
N GLY A 85 8.20 -7.82 -17.42
CA GLY A 85 7.00 -7.93 -16.58
C GLY A 85 7.35 -8.18 -15.11
N PHE A 86 8.35 -9.03 -14.85
CA PHE A 86 8.84 -9.29 -13.49
C PHE A 86 9.47 -8.03 -12.87
N ILE A 87 10.28 -7.29 -13.64
CA ILE A 87 10.94 -6.05 -13.19
C ILE A 87 9.89 -4.99 -12.84
N ALA A 88 8.90 -4.79 -13.71
CA ALA A 88 7.80 -3.85 -13.47
C ALA A 88 6.98 -4.27 -12.24
N MET A 89 6.63 -5.55 -12.13
CA MET A 89 5.84 -6.08 -11.02
C MET A 89 6.56 -5.91 -9.68
N ARG A 90 7.87 -6.17 -9.63
CA ARG A 90 8.69 -5.98 -8.43
C ARG A 90 8.65 -4.52 -7.95
N ARG A 91 8.65 -3.56 -8.88
CA ARG A 91 8.55 -2.12 -8.55
C ARG A 91 7.19 -1.78 -7.95
N TYR A 92 6.10 -2.32 -8.50
CA TYR A 92 4.76 -2.15 -7.91
C TYR A 92 4.63 -2.82 -6.55
N PHE A 93 5.15 -4.03 -6.38
CA PHE A 93 5.16 -4.75 -5.11
C PHE A 93 5.80 -3.91 -4.00
N TRP A 94 7.03 -3.44 -4.21
CA TRP A 94 7.72 -2.64 -3.20
C TRP A 94 7.00 -1.31 -2.94
N SER A 95 6.48 -0.66 -3.98
CA SER A 95 5.67 0.55 -3.83
C SER A 95 4.49 0.31 -2.90
N TYR A 96 3.75 -0.78 -3.07
CA TYR A 96 2.60 -1.08 -2.21
C TYR A 96 3.02 -1.53 -0.82
N ALA A 97 4.09 -2.32 -0.68
CA ALA A 97 4.61 -2.73 0.62
C ALA A 97 5.00 -1.54 1.50
N PHE A 98 5.64 -0.51 0.93
CA PHE A 98 5.96 0.72 1.67
C PHE A 98 4.71 1.56 1.97
N ILE A 99 3.77 1.64 1.02
CA ILE A 99 2.49 2.35 1.22
C ILE A 99 1.65 1.71 2.33
N THR A 100 1.80 0.40 2.59
CA THR A 100 1.10 -0.28 3.69
C THR A 100 1.70 -0.04 5.08
N LEU A 101 2.85 0.63 5.18
CA LEU A 101 3.53 0.86 6.45
C LEU A 101 2.70 1.64 7.50
N PRO A 102 1.98 2.73 7.15
CA PRO A 102 1.10 3.42 8.09
C PRO A 102 0.06 2.48 8.71
N TYR A 103 -0.57 1.61 7.90
CA TYR A 103 -1.50 0.61 8.41
C TYR A 103 -0.83 -0.39 9.35
N LEU A 104 0.39 -0.86 9.05
CA LEU A 104 1.12 -1.76 9.95
C LEU A 104 1.42 -1.11 11.31
N ILE A 105 1.75 0.18 11.33
CA ILE A 105 1.97 0.94 12.57
C ILE A 105 0.67 1.01 13.38
N GLY A 106 -0.44 1.42 12.76
CA GLY A 106 -1.75 1.48 13.43
C GLY A 106 -2.26 0.09 13.86
N TYR A 107 -1.97 -0.94 13.07
CA TYR A 107 -2.31 -2.32 13.41
C TYR A 107 -1.51 -2.84 14.61
N ALA A 108 -0.21 -2.56 14.67
CA ALA A 108 0.60 -2.89 15.85
C ALA A 108 0.05 -2.19 17.09
N MET A 109 -0.26 -0.90 16.99
CA MET A 109 -0.88 -0.15 18.09
C MET A 109 -2.19 -0.78 18.54
N PHE A 110 -3.04 -1.21 17.60
CA PHE A 110 -4.28 -1.92 17.89
C PHE A 110 -4.03 -3.24 18.61
N VAL A 111 -3.10 -4.08 18.17
CA VAL A 111 -2.80 -5.37 18.82
C VAL A 111 -2.36 -5.17 20.28
N PHE A 112 -1.56 -4.14 20.55
CA PHE A 112 -1.05 -3.89 21.91
C PHE A 112 -2.01 -3.13 22.82
N SER A 113 -2.96 -2.38 22.28
CA SER A 113 -3.76 -1.45 23.10
C SER A 113 -5.24 -1.34 22.76
N GLY A 114 -5.68 -1.95 21.66
CA GLY A 114 -7.03 -1.80 21.15
C GLY A 114 -7.32 -0.40 20.59
N HIS A 115 -6.30 0.41 20.27
CA HIS A 115 -6.51 1.80 19.87
C HIS A 115 -7.04 1.94 18.43
N LEU A 116 -8.37 1.80 18.30
CA LEU A 116 -9.10 1.80 17.04
C LEU A 116 -8.87 3.05 16.15
N PRO A 117 -8.79 4.29 16.68
CA PRO A 117 -8.57 5.46 15.83
C PRO A 117 -7.25 5.42 15.05
N SER A 118 -6.19 4.85 15.64
CA SER A 118 -4.90 4.69 14.96
C SER A 118 -5.01 3.64 13.86
N LEU A 119 -5.60 2.47 14.14
CA LEU A 119 -5.88 1.46 13.13
C LEU A 119 -6.61 2.02 11.90
N LEU A 120 -7.66 2.82 12.13
CA LEU A 120 -8.45 3.42 11.06
C LEU A 120 -7.68 4.49 10.28
N LEU A 121 -6.86 5.29 10.98
CA LEU A 121 -6.00 6.29 10.34
C LEU A 121 -4.96 5.62 9.44
N GLY A 122 -4.19 4.67 9.96
CA GLY A 122 -3.22 3.90 9.21
C GLY A 122 -3.85 3.21 8.00
N TYR A 123 -5.04 2.63 8.17
CA TYR A 123 -5.80 2.01 7.08
C TYR A 123 -6.17 3.02 5.99
N ALA A 124 -6.73 4.16 6.37
CA ALA A 124 -7.16 5.18 5.43
C ALA A 124 -5.97 5.74 4.63
N LEU A 125 -4.83 5.99 5.29
CA LEU A 125 -3.60 6.39 4.63
C LEU A 125 -3.17 5.30 3.64
N SER A 126 -2.94 4.07 4.07
CA SER A 126 -2.50 3.00 3.15
C SER A 126 -3.48 2.74 1.98
N ALA A 127 -4.79 2.82 2.22
CA ALA A 127 -5.82 2.74 1.18
C ALA A 127 -5.72 3.84 0.13
N LEU A 128 -5.63 5.08 0.58
CA LEU A 128 -5.45 6.22 -0.32
C LEU A 128 -4.17 6.09 -1.14
N GLY A 129 -3.07 5.68 -0.51
CA GLY A 129 -1.80 5.46 -1.22
C GLY A 129 -1.95 4.41 -2.32
N VAL A 130 -2.53 3.25 -2.05
CA VAL A 130 -2.71 2.20 -3.07
C VAL A 130 -3.56 2.71 -4.24
N ILE A 131 -4.64 3.45 -3.95
CA ILE A 131 -5.55 3.99 -4.98
C ILE A 131 -4.84 5.04 -5.85
N ILE A 132 -4.14 6.01 -5.23
CA ILE A 132 -3.41 7.09 -5.94
C ILE A 132 -2.34 6.48 -6.84
N PHE A 133 -1.67 5.45 -6.35
CA PHE A 133 -0.60 4.75 -7.03
C PHE A 133 -1.11 3.50 -7.76
N LEU A 134 -2.31 3.48 -8.35
CA LEU A 134 -2.67 2.38 -9.26
C LEU A 134 -1.81 2.41 -10.55
N PRO A 135 -1.59 1.27 -11.22
CA PRO A 135 -0.83 1.22 -12.47
C PRO A 135 -1.52 1.98 -13.61
N LYS A 136 -0.73 2.72 -14.38
CA LYS A 136 -1.19 3.54 -15.51
C LYS A 136 -0.66 2.98 -16.83
N LYS A 137 -1.39 3.22 -17.93
CA LYS A 137 -0.99 2.75 -19.27
C LYS A 137 0.40 3.24 -19.70
N GLY A 138 0.85 4.39 -19.19
CA GLY A 138 2.17 4.95 -19.49
C GLY A 138 3.33 4.37 -18.68
N ASP A 139 3.09 3.42 -17.77
CA ASP A 139 4.14 2.84 -16.93
C ASP A 139 4.97 1.77 -17.68
N VAL A 140 4.47 1.28 -18.83
CA VAL A 140 5.14 0.29 -19.69
C VAL A 140 5.10 0.79 -21.13
N VAL A 141 6.27 0.91 -21.77
CA VAL A 141 6.45 1.54 -23.10
C VAL A 141 7.22 0.65 -24.05
#